data_AF-A0A9E5G733-F1
#
_entry.id   AF-A0A9E5G733-F1
#
_cell.length_a   1.000
_cell.length_b   1.000
_cell.length_c   1.000
_cell.angle_alpha   90.00
_cell.angle_beta   90.00
_cell.angle_gamma   90.00
#
_symmetry.space_group_name_H-M   'P 1'
#
loop_
_entity.id
_entity.type
_entity.pdbx_description
1 polymer ?
#
loop_
_entity_poly.entity_id
_entity_poly.type
_entity_poly.pdbx_seq_one_letter_code
_entity_poly.pdbx_strand_id
1 'polypeptide(L)'
;MKFLQDAAFAAMKQASDSWNNLVKGITQANPEMKPEEVTPEVVIEAMNREEDPDSSDLAGQLSAAQADLSKKTGEVQELTTQLAAANAQIKELKGTSTEEEPEVKADGEPTGGESDIKEFASKHAGNTAAIMAEVKRTNFI
;
A
#
# COMPACT_ATOMS: atom_id res chain seq x y z
N MET A 1 -57.13 49.90 24.51
CA MET A 1 -55.78 49.52 24.02
C MET A 1 -55.93 48.35 23.05
N LYS A 2 -55.98 48.60 21.73
CA LYS A 2 -56.16 47.56 20.70
C LYS A 2 -54.85 47.09 20.04
N PHE A 3 -53.71 47.65 20.47
CA PHE A 3 -52.38 47.34 19.94
C PHE A 3 -51.82 45.96 20.34
N LEU A 4 -52.48 45.24 21.26
CA LEU A 4 -52.00 43.95 21.79
C LEU A 4 -52.53 42.70 21.05
N GLN A 5 -53.46 42.87 20.09
CA GLN A 5 -54.05 41.75 19.32
C GLN A 5 -53.89 41.92 17.80
N ASP A 6 -53.06 42.88 17.38
CA ASP A 6 -52.77 43.09 15.97
C ASP A 6 -51.80 42.00 15.46
N ALA A 7 -51.94 41.59 14.20
CA ALA A 7 -51.03 40.68 13.53
C ALA A 7 -49.56 41.16 13.64
N ALA A 8 -49.35 42.48 13.68
CA ALA A 8 -48.04 43.08 13.92
C ALA A 8 -47.43 42.69 15.29
N PHE A 9 -48.24 42.64 16.34
CA PHE A 9 -47.78 42.24 17.68
C PHE A 9 -47.42 40.75 17.72
N ALA A 10 -48.25 39.90 17.10
CA ALA A 10 -47.98 38.47 16.99
C ALA A 10 -46.68 38.19 16.22
N ALA A 11 -46.46 38.89 15.11
CA ALA A 11 -45.22 38.80 14.32
C ALA A 11 -44.00 39.26 15.12
N MET A 12 -44.11 40.35 15.88
CA MET A 12 -43.03 40.84 16.73
C MET A 12 -42.68 39.84 17.84
N LYS A 13 -43.70 39.23 18.45
CA LYS A 13 -43.49 38.18 19.46
C LYS A 13 -42.79 36.96 18.86
N GLN A 14 -43.23 36.50 17.69
CA GLN A 14 -42.59 35.39 16.99
C GLN A 14 -41.14 35.70 16.62
N ALA A 15 -40.84 36.92 16.18
CA ALA A 15 -39.48 37.36 15.90
C ALA A 15 -38.60 37.33 17.17
N SER A 16 -39.14 37.80 18.30
CA SER A 16 -38.45 37.75 19.60
C SER A 16 -38.17 36.31 20.04
N ASP A 17 -39.14 35.41 19.90
CA ASP A 17 -38.98 34.00 20.26
C ASP A 17 -37.92 33.32 19.38
N SER A 18 -37.92 33.65 18.07
CA SER A 18 -36.93 33.14 17.12
C SER A 18 -35.53 33.64 17.45
N TRP A 19 -35.40 34.92 17.82
CA TRP A 19 -34.13 35.51 18.27
C TRP A 19 -33.60 34.82 19.53
N ASN A 20 -34.45 34.62 20.53
CA ASN A 20 -34.07 33.95 21.78
C ASN A 20 -33.56 32.52 21.55
N ASN A 21 -34.18 31.79 20.62
CA ASN A 21 -33.72 30.45 20.23
C ASN A 21 -32.34 30.48 19.58
N LEU A 22 -32.08 31.48 18.73
CA LEU A 22 -30.78 31.66 18.08
C LEU A 22 -29.69 32.00 19.10
N VAL A 23 -29.95 32.96 20.01
CA VAL A 23 -29.03 33.30 21.12
C VAL A 23 -28.71 32.09 21.98
N LYS A 24 -29.72 31.26 22.30
CA LYS A 24 -29.53 30.02 23.03
C LYS A 24 -28.66 29.02 22.26
N GLY A 25 -28.89 28.84 20.97
CA GLY A 25 -28.08 27.96 20.13
C GLY A 25 -26.61 28.37 20.09
N ILE A 26 -26.34 29.67 19.91
CA ILE A 26 -24.98 30.22 19.86
C ILE A 26 -24.27 30.09 21.21
N THR A 27 -24.92 30.45 22.30
CA THR A 27 -24.33 30.34 23.66
C THR A 27 -24.17 28.89 24.14
N GLN A 28 -24.97 27.95 23.63
CA GLN A 28 -24.74 26.52 23.84
C GLN A 28 -23.52 26.00 23.09
N ALA A 29 -23.32 26.47 21.86
CA ALA A 29 -22.16 26.12 21.05
C ALA A 29 -20.88 26.82 21.53
N ASN A 30 -21.01 28.00 22.13
CA ASN A 30 -19.92 28.79 22.70
C ASN A 30 -20.24 29.21 24.15
N PRO A 31 -19.92 28.37 25.15
CA PRO A 31 -20.26 28.61 26.56
C PRO A 31 -19.58 29.83 27.20
N GLU A 32 -18.52 30.36 26.60
CA GLU A 32 -17.83 31.55 27.11
C GLU A 32 -18.54 32.86 26.71
N MET A 33 -19.37 32.81 25.66
CA MET A 33 -20.12 33.95 25.16
C MET A 33 -21.39 34.15 25.98
N LYS A 34 -21.61 35.37 26.44
CA LYS A 34 -22.83 35.72 27.19
C LYS A 34 -23.99 36.01 26.23
N PRO A 35 -25.24 35.74 26.62
CA PRO A 35 -26.41 36.04 25.79
C PRO A 35 -26.49 37.50 25.34
N GLU A 36 -26.03 38.44 26.17
CA GLU A 36 -26.04 39.87 25.87
C GLU A 36 -25.01 40.29 24.83
N GLU A 37 -23.99 39.45 24.60
CA GLU A 37 -22.93 39.66 23.62
C GLU A 37 -23.35 39.16 22.22
N VAL A 38 -24.44 38.38 22.13
CA VAL A 38 -25.02 37.94 20.86
C VAL A 38 -25.87 39.08 20.31
N THR A 39 -25.31 39.86 19.39
CA THR A 39 -26.02 40.93 18.66
C THR A 39 -26.32 40.52 17.23
N PRO A 40 -27.33 41.13 16.56
CA PRO A 40 -27.60 40.88 15.16
C PRO A 40 -26.37 41.08 14.27
N GLU A 41 -25.54 42.09 14.57
CA GLU A 41 -24.30 42.39 13.85
C GLU A 41 -23.29 41.25 13.99
N VAL A 42 -23.09 40.70 15.19
CA VAL A 42 -22.19 39.55 15.41
C VAL A 42 -22.68 38.31 14.68
N VAL A 43 -24.00 38.09 14.64
CA VAL A 43 -24.60 36.96 13.90
C VAL A 43 -24.43 37.15 12.40
N ILE A 44 -24.67 38.35 11.87
CA ILE A 44 -24.47 38.68 10.45
C ILE A 44 -22.98 38.56 10.10
N GLU A 45 -22.07 39.07 10.93
CA GLU A 45 -20.63 38.91 10.74
C GLU A 45 -20.21 37.44 10.76
N ALA A 46 -20.77 36.61 11.65
CA ALA A 46 -20.48 35.17 11.68
C ALA A 46 -21.02 34.45 10.44
N MET A 47 -22.24 34.77 10.00
CA MET A 47 -22.84 34.22 8.78
C MET A 47 -22.08 34.65 7.53
N ASN A 48 -21.56 35.89 7.51
CA ASN A 48 -20.71 36.38 6.43
C ASN A 48 -19.27 35.86 6.54
N ARG A 49 -18.83 35.41 7.73
CA ARG A 49 -17.55 34.73 7.94
C ARG A 49 -17.62 33.25 7.52
N GLU A 50 -18.80 32.63 7.39
CA GLU A 50 -18.93 31.36 6.66
C GLU A 50 -18.62 31.51 5.16
N GLU A 51 -18.51 32.73 4.63
CA GLU A 51 -17.79 33.03 3.38
C GLU A 51 -16.28 33.22 3.62
N ASP A 52 -15.68 32.45 4.54
CA ASP A 52 -14.23 32.42 4.80
C ASP A 52 -13.51 31.85 3.57
N PRO A 53 -12.39 32.45 3.11
CA PRO A 53 -11.52 31.91 2.04
C PRO A 53 -11.04 30.47 2.26
N ASP A 54 -11.10 29.91 3.47
CA ASP A 54 -10.80 28.49 3.71
C ASP A 54 -11.84 27.53 3.10
N SER A 55 -13.10 27.97 2.91
CA SER A 55 -14.11 27.20 2.16
C SER A 55 -13.88 27.27 0.65
N SER A 56 -13.18 28.31 0.17
CA SER A 56 -12.93 28.53 -1.26
C SER A 56 -11.93 27.55 -1.86
N ASP A 57 -11.13 26.86 -1.02
CA ASP A 57 -10.16 25.87 -1.47
C ASP A 57 -10.63 24.41 -1.32
N LEU A 58 -11.87 24.15 -0.86
CA LEU A 58 -12.40 22.78 -0.79
C LEU A 58 -12.47 22.12 -2.17
N ALA A 59 -12.76 22.89 -3.22
CA ALA A 59 -12.73 22.39 -4.60
C ALA A 59 -11.31 22.07 -5.07
N GLY A 60 -10.32 22.88 -4.66
CA GLY A 60 -8.90 22.65 -4.95
C GLY A 60 -8.38 21.41 -4.24
N GLN A 61 -8.67 21.27 -2.94
CA GLN A 61 -8.34 20.10 -2.13
C GLN A 61 -9.00 18.83 -2.66
N LEU A 62 -10.27 18.90 -3.07
CA LEU A 62 -10.97 17.77 -3.69
C LEU A 62 -10.33 17.35 -5.02
N SER A 63 -9.95 18.31 -5.85
CA SER A 63 -9.28 18.04 -7.13
C SER A 63 -7.90 17.41 -6.91
N ALA A 64 -7.12 17.92 -5.95
CA ALA A 64 -5.84 17.36 -5.57
C ALA A 64 -5.97 15.93 -5.04
N ALA A 65 -6.94 15.69 -4.15
CA ALA A 65 -7.22 14.36 -3.61
C ALA A 65 -7.64 13.36 -4.70
N GLN A 66 -8.43 13.80 -5.68
CA GLN A 66 -8.82 12.98 -6.83
C GLN A 66 -7.62 12.63 -7.72
N ALA A 67 -6.72 13.58 -7.97
CA ALA A 67 -5.50 13.34 -8.74
C ALA A 67 -4.59 12.32 -8.04
N ASP A 68 -4.40 12.46 -6.73
CA ASP A 68 -3.61 11.53 -5.92
C ASP A 68 -4.21 10.12 -5.91
N LEU A 69 -5.54 10.01 -5.79
CA LEU A 69 -6.24 8.73 -5.84
C LEU A 69 -6.08 8.04 -7.20
N SER A 70 -6.16 8.80 -8.30
CA SER A 70 -5.97 8.29 -9.66
C SER A 70 -4.55 7.75 -9.84
N LYS A 71 -3.53 8.49 -9.40
CA LYS A 71 -2.13 8.06 -9.44
C LYS A 71 -1.91 6.77 -8.66
N LYS A 72 -2.38 6.71 -7.42
CA LYS A 72 -2.26 5.51 -6.57
C LYS A 72 -2.98 4.30 -7.17
N THR A 73 -4.13 4.52 -7.82
CA THR A 73 -4.85 3.45 -8.52
C THR A 73 -4.02 2.87 -9.66
N GLY A 74 -3.35 3.72 -10.45
CA GLY A 74 -2.42 3.28 -11.49
C GLY A 74 -1.23 2.49 -10.94
N GLU A 75 -0.61 2.98 -9.86
CA GLU A 75 0.50 2.28 -9.18
C GLU A 75 0.09 0.88 -8.70
N VAL A 76 -1.11 0.75 -8.12
CA VAL A 76 -1.65 -0.55 -7.66
C VAL A 76 -1.89 -1.50 -8.84
N GLN A 77 -2.40 -1.00 -9.97
CA GLN A 77 -2.61 -1.82 -11.17
C GLN A 77 -1.28 -2.34 -11.70
N GLU A 78 -0.26 -1.47 -11.80
CA GLU A 78 1.07 -1.86 -12.27
C GLU A 78 1.71 -2.92 -11.37
N LEU A 79 1.68 -2.71 -10.05
CA LEU A 79 2.18 -3.69 -9.08
C LEU A 79 1.43 -5.03 -9.17
N THR A 80 0.13 -4.99 -9.42
CA THR A 80 -0.68 -6.21 -9.61
C THR A 80 -0.23 -6.98 -10.85
N THR A 81 0.04 -6.29 -11.96
CA THR A 81 0.58 -6.91 -13.18
C THR A 81 1.97 -7.49 -12.95
N GLN A 82 2.86 -6.76 -12.26
CA GLN A 82 4.20 -7.26 -11.94
C GLN A 82 4.15 -8.50 -11.05
N LEU A 83 3.26 -8.52 -10.04
CA LEU A 83 3.07 -9.67 -9.17
C LEU A 83 2.55 -10.89 -9.93
N ALA A 84 1.62 -10.70 -10.87
CA ALA A 84 1.13 -11.77 -11.73
C ALA A 84 2.24 -12.36 -12.62
N ALA A 85 3.08 -11.50 -13.20
CA ALA A 85 4.21 -11.93 -14.02
C ALA A 85 5.25 -12.70 -13.19
N ALA A 86 5.61 -12.20 -12.01
CA ALA A 86 6.53 -12.88 -11.09
C ALA A 86 5.99 -14.25 -10.66
N ASN A 87 4.69 -14.35 -10.36
CA ASN A 87 4.06 -15.63 -10.02
C ASN A 87 4.08 -16.62 -11.18
N ALA A 88 3.90 -16.15 -12.43
CA ALA A 88 4.00 -16.99 -13.61
C ALA A 88 5.44 -17.53 -13.78
N GLN A 89 6.45 -16.67 -13.64
CA GLN A 89 7.87 -17.07 -13.69
C GLN A 89 8.22 -18.08 -12.59
N ILE A 90 7.75 -17.88 -11.36
CA ILE A 90 7.96 -18.84 -10.25
C ILE A 90 7.33 -20.19 -10.58
N LYS A 91 6.13 -20.21 -11.19
CA LYS A 91 5.46 -21.44 -11.59
C LYS A 91 6.24 -22.18 -12.68
N GLU A 92 6.75 -21.45 -13.67
CA GLU A 92 7.60 -21.99 -14.72
C GLU A 92 8.87 -22.59 -14.13
N LEU A 93 9.60 -21.85 -13.30
CA LEU A 93 10.82 -22.32 -12.63
C LEU A 93 10.58 -23.54 -11.74
N LYS A 94 9.45 -23.59 -11.03
CA LYS A 94 9.05 -24.77 -10.24
C LYS A 94 8.69 -25.97 -11.13
N GLY A 95 8.08 -25.73 -12.29
CA GLY A 95 7.78 -26.78 -13.27
C GLY A 95 9.03 -27.33 -13.95
N THR A 96 9.97 -26.46 -14.33
CA THR A 96 11.26 -26.86 -14.91
C THR A 96 12.16 -27.58 -13.90
N SER A 97 12.09 -27.21 -12.62
CA SER A 97 12.87 -27.90 -11.57
C SER A 97 12.39 -29.32 -11.24
N THR A 98 11.23 -29.74 -11.77
CA THR A 98 10.75 -31.14 -11.71
C THR A 98 11.08 -31.96 -12.96
N GLU A 99 11.62 -31.35 -14.02
CA GLU A 99 11.87 -32.02 -15.31
C GLU A 99 13.36 -32.14 -15.68
N GLU A 100 14.26 -31.63 -14.83
CA GLU A 100 15.70 -31.84 -14.95
C GLU A 100 16.24 -32.59 -13.72
N GLU A 101 15.72 -33.79 -13.43
CA GLU A 101 16.69 -34.84 -13.12
C GLU A 101 17.40 -35.13 -14.45
N PRO A 102 18.71 -34.86 -14.61
CA PRO A 102 19.41 -35.47 -15.71
C PRO A 102 19.23 -36.97 -15.50
N GLU A 103 18.38 -37.58 -16.33
CA GLU A 103 18.34 -39.01 -16.51
C GLU A 103 19.69 -39.35 -17.14
N VAL A 104 20.71 -39.48 -16.30
CA VAL A 104 21.99 -40.08 -16.66
C VAL A 104 21.63 -41.52 -16.93
N LYS A 105 21.22 -41.80 -18.17
CA LYS A 105 21.43 -43.11 -18.76
C LYS A 105 22.92 -43.29 -18.80
N ALA A 106 23.45 -43.83 -17.72
CA ALA A 106 24.72 -44.52 -17.71
C ALA A 106 24.55 -45.75 -18.62
N ASP A 107 24.52 -45.53 -19.94
CA ASP A 107 24.67 -46.58 -20.94
C ASP A 107 26.14 -46.99 -20.96
N GLY A 108 26.56 -47.54 -19.82
CA GLY A 108 27.93 -47.76 -19.44
C GLY A 108 28.10 -47.42 -17.97
N GLU A 109 27.77 -48.38 -17.10
CA GLU A 109 28.49 -48.51 -15.82
C GLU A 109 29.98 -48.26 -16.13
N PRO A 110 30.63 -47.23 -15.58
CA PRO A 110 32.03 -47.41 -15.28
C PRO A 110 31.97 -48.46 -14.19
N THR A 111 32.10 -49.73 -14.58
CA THR A 111 32.30 -50.85 -13.66
C THR A 111 33.24 -50.32 -12.61
N GLY A 112 32.71 -50.10 -11.41
CA GLY A 112 33.46 -49.74 -10.22
C GLY A 112 34.29 -50.95 -9.86
N GLY A 113 35.24 -51.28 -10.72
CA GLY A 113 36.38 -52.07 -10.33
C GLY A 113 37.15 -51.17 -9.41
N GLU A 114 37.15 -51.50 -8.13
CA GLU A 114 38.20 -51.18 -7.18
C GLU A 114 39.56 -51.71 -7.68
N SER A 115 39.96 -51.40 -8.91
CA SER A 115 41.36 -51.44 -9.27
C SER A 115 41.99 -50.25 -8.59
N ASP A 116 42.23 -50.44 -7.29
CA ASP A 116 43.02 -49.59 -6.43
C ASP A 116 44.28 -49.18 -7.20
N ILE A 117 44.76 -47.95 -7.03
CA ILE A 117 45.94 -47.44 -7.76
C ILE A 117 47.14 -48.38 -7.58
N LYS A 118 47.14 -49.15 -6.49
CA LYS A 118 48.08 -50.22 -6.17
C LYS A 118 48.03 -51.41 -7.13
N GLU A 119 46.85 -51.82 -7.58
CA GLU A 119 46.69 -52.89 -8.58
C GLU A 119 47.13 -52.41 -9.97
N PHE A 120 46.81 -51.16 -10.33
CA PHE A 120 47.30 -50.52 -11.55
C PHE A 120 48.83 -50.43 -11.55
N ALA A 121 49.43 -49.94 -10.46
CA ALA A 121 50.88 -49.84 -10.31
C ALA A 121 51.57 -51.20 -10.39
N SER A 122 50.92 -52.26 -9.90
CA SER A 122 51.44 -53.63 -9.98
C SER A 122 51.41 -54.18 -11.41
N LYS A 123 50.36 -53.90 -12.19
CA LYS A 123 50.25 -54.29 -13.61
C LYS A 123 51.17 -53.47 -14.53
N HIS A 124 51.48 -52.24 -14.15
CA HIS A 124 52.34 -51.31 -14.90
C HIS A 124 53.70 -51.09 -14.24
N ALA A 125 54.20 -52.10 -13.51
CA ALA A 125 55.48 -52.03 -12.82
C ALA A 125 56.62 -51.70 -13.81
N GLY A 126 57.37 -50.64 -13.52
CA GLY A 126 58.44 -50.11 -14.38
C GLY A 126 57.99 -49.02 -15.37
N ASN A 127 56.69 -48.76 -15.51
CA ASN A 127 56.16 -47.65 -16.31
C ASN A 127 55.61 -46.53 -15.42
N THR A 128 56.53 -45.79 -14.80
CA THR A 128 56.23 -44.69 -13.87
C THR A 128 55.37 -43.59 -14.51
N ALA A 129 55.52 -43.35 -15.82
CA ALA A 129 54.74 -42.32 -16.52
C ALA A 129 53.24 -42.68 -16.59
N ALA A 130 52.93 -43.94 -16.87
CA ALA A 130 51.54 -44.42 -16.88
C ALA A 130 50.90 -44.36 -15.48
N ILE A 131 51.67 -44.72 -14.43
CA ILE A 131 51.19 -44.68 -13.04
C ILE A 131 50.88 -43.24 -12.61
N MET A 132 51.76 -42.28 -12.91
CA MET A 132 51.54 -40.86 -12.56
C MET A 132 50.36 -40.24 -13.31
N ALA A 133 50.09 -40.67 -14.54
CA ALA A 133 48.92 -40.23 -15.28
C ALA A 133 47.62 -40.74 -14.62
N GLU A 134 47.60 -41.98 -14.15
CA GLU A 134 46.44 -42.58 -13.50
C GLU A 134 46.18 -42.00 -12.10
N VAL A 135 47.23 -41.71 -11.33
CA VAL A 135 47.14 -40.98 -10.05
C VAL A 135 46.49 -39.60 -10.25
N LYS A 136 46.89 -38.87 -11.30
CA LYS A 136 46.30 -37.56 -11.64
C LYS A 136 44.84 -37.70 -12.07
N ARG A 137 44.52 -38.70 -12.89
CA ARG A 137 43.15 -38.96 -13.36
C ARG A 137 42.20 -39.30 -12.22
N THR A 138 42.68 -40.05 -11.24
CA THR A 138 41.92 -40.45 -10.04
C THR A 138 41.93 -39.39 -8.93
N ASN A 139 42.55 -38.24 -9.18
CA ASN A 139 42.59 -37.10 -8.26
C ASN A 139 43.19 -37.44 -6.88
N PHE A 140 44.12 -38.41 -6.84
CA PHE A 140 44.74 -38.94 -5.62
C PHE A 140 45.95 -38.09 -5.15
N ILE A 141 45.88 -36.77 -5.33
CA ILE A 141 46.97 -35.80 -5.10
C ILE A 141 46.50 -34.70 -4.17
#